data_AF-A0A6G2QQ29-F1
#
_entry.id   AF-A0A6G2QQ29-F1
#
_cell.length_a   1.000
_cell.length_b   1.000
_cell.length_c   1.000
_cell.angle_alpha   90.00
_cell.angle_beta   90.00
_cell.angle_gamma   90.00
#
_symmetry.space_group_name_H-M   'P 1'
#
loop_
_entity.id
_entity.type
_entity.pdbx_description
1 polymer ?
#
loop_
_entity_poly.entity_id
_entity_poly.type
_entity_poly.pdbx_seq_one_letter_code
_entity_poly.pdbx_strand_id
1 'polypeptide(L)'
;MTPVELSRTVLHAVRCAVDEGELAVAVPERVVVAPPGPGGCGDYATNVALQLARSAGRPAPRVAEILRPHLLRTDGITDVVVTGPGFLNISLRGSAPVALVGEILRRGARYGHTDALAGQVVRLHAGREVRAHVHLDVVGRLLRSQGAVVRAGREGAGAEWDGVLGLADGDGEVPEERYGTGDGPVTRVRPVPAPADPLPLGRDAARWALLHPAPHDRPRIGDEHLAQRESNPLFRVRYAHARTRALLRNAAGLGFAPEPGPVPEAAARPLLQALADHPRVLAAAAARHAPDRLARHLVTVADAVPPLLPAVLPLGEEKPSAAHRARLALAEAAGSVLAGGLSLLGIDAPDHL
;
A
#
# COMPACT_ATOMS: atom_id res chain seq x y z
N MET A 1 19.58 14.94 4.95
CA MET A 1 20.65 14.95 3.94
C MET A 1 20.06 15.40 2.62
N THR A 2 20.60 16.47 2.02
CA THR A 2 20.16 17.01 0.71
C THR A 2 20.78 16.22 -0.46
N PRO A 3 20.27 16.32 -1.70
CA PRO A 3 20.88 15.64 -2.86
C PRO A 3 22.35 16.02 -3.09
N VAL A 4 22.69 17.29 -2.83
CA VAL A 4 24.07 17.81 -2.97
C VAL A 4 24.98 17.22 -1.89
N GLU A 5 24.50 17.14 -0.65
CA GLU A 5 25.22 16.47 0.45
C GLU A 5 25.41 14.98 0.14
N LEU A 6 24.36 14.29 -0.32
CA LEU A 6 24.43 12.87 -0.66
C LEU A 6 25.42 12.62 -1.81
N SER A 7 25.45 13.49 -2.84
CA SER A 7 26.43 13.40 -3.92
C SER A 7 27.87 13.49 -3.42
N ARG A 8 28.12 14.38 -2.44
CA ARG A 8 29.43 14.51 -1.78
C ARG A 8 29.76 13.29 -0.92
N THR A 9 28.77 12.75 -0.21
CA THR A 9 28.89 11.50 0.57
C THR A 9 29.25 10.32 -0.31
N VAL A 10 28.60 10.14 -1.45
CA VAL A 10 28.93 9.06 -2.39
C VAL A 10 30.34 9.23 -2.94
N LEU A 11 30.72 10.46 -3.32
CA LEU A 11 32.08 10.74 -3.77
C LEU A 11 33.12 10.44 -2.67
N HIS A 12 32.80 10.76 -1.40
CA HIS A 12 33.67 10.43 -0.28
C HIS A 12 33.80 8.91 -0.07
N ALA A 13 32.69 8.16 -0.16
CA ALA A 13 32.72 6.69 -0.10
C ALA A 13 33.61 6.08 -1.21
N VAL A 14 33.59 6.65 -2.42
CA VAL A 14 34.50 6.23 -3.50
C VAL A 14 35.96 6.51 -3.14
N ARG A 15 36.27 7.68 -2.56
CA ARG A 15 37.63 8.01 -2.10
C ARG A 15 38.11 7.03 -1.04
N CYS A 16 37.31 6.76 -0.01
CA CYS A 16 37.66 5.79 1.03
C CYS A 16 37.96 4.41 0.45
N ALA A 17 37.14 3.92 -0.49
CA ALA A 17 37.38 2.63 -1.14
C ALA A 17 38.68 2.59 -1.98
N VAL A 18 39.12 3.73 -2.52
CA VAL A 18 40.41 3.86 -3.22
C VAL A 18 41.57 3.94 -2.23
N ASP A 19 41.44 4.75 -1.19
CA ASP A 19 42.46 4.95 -0.16
C ASP A 19 42.72 3.66 0.64
N GLU A 20 41.68 2.86 0.88
CA GLU A 20 41.77 1.53 1.52
C GLU A 20 42.27 0.43 0.55
N GLY A 21 42.49 0.74 -0.72
CA GLY A 21 43.00 -0.19 -1.74
C GLY A 21 41.96 -1.22 -2.25
N GLU A 22 40.68 -1.05 -1.92
CA GLU A 22 39.60 -1.94 -2.37
C GLU A 22 39.21 -1.71 -3.85
N LEU A 23 39.45 -0.50 -4.34
CA LEU A 23 39.27 -0.07 -5.73
C LEU A 23 40.53 0.63 -6.27
N ALA A 24 41.06 0.13 -7.39
CA ALA A 24 42.15 0.80 -8.10
C ALA A 24 41.60 1.63 -9.27
N VAL A 25 41.01 2.79 -8.98
CA VAL A 25 40.42 3.70 -9.98
C VAL A 25 40.80 5.15 -9.72
N ALA A 26 40.80 5.97 -10.78
CA ALA A 26 40.81 7.42 -10.62
C ALA A 26 39.47 7.87 -10.02
N VAL A 27 39.53 8.64 -8.93
CA VAL A 27 38.35 9.19 -8.27
C VAL A 27 37.69 10.21 -9.21
N PRO A 28 36.39 10.10 -9.51
CA PRO A 28 35.70 11.05 -10.38
C PRO A 28 35.60 12.44 -9.73
N GLU A 29 35.58 13.50 -10.52
CA GLU A 29 35.46 14.87 -9.98
C GLU A 29 34.09 15.12 -9.31
N ARG A 30 33.04 14.49 -9.85
CA ARG A 30 31.67 14.62 -9.38
C ARG A 30 30.94 13.30 -9.50
N VAL A 31 30.06 13.05 -8.54
CA VAL A 31 29.07 11.99 -8.58
C VAL A 31 27.69 12.63 -8.60
N VAL A 32 26.77 12.06 -9.36
CA VAL A 32 25.38 12.51 -9.41
C VAL A 32 24.51 11.48 -8.71
N VAL A 33 23.58 11.99 -7.89
CA VAL A 33 22.46 11.23 -7.34
C VAL A 33 21.17 11.80 -7.91
N ALA A 34 20.26 10.92 -8.28
CA ALA A 34 18.97 11.28 -8.87
C ALA A 34 17.87 10.42 -8.23
N PRO A 35 16.58 10.78 -8.36
CA PRO A 35 15.50 9.88 -7.99
C PRO A 35 15.65 8.51 -8.68
N PRO A 36 15.29 7.39 -8.03
CA PRO A 36 15.38 6.07 -8.65
C PRO A 36 14.55 5.98 -9.93
N GLY A 37 15.12 5.37 -10.97
CA GLY A 37 14.40 5.10 -12.22
C GLY A 37 13.35 3.98 -12.07
N PRO A 38 12.61 3.66 -13.15
CA PRO A 38 11.64 2.57 -13.14
C PRO A 38 12.27 1.24 -12.66
N GLY A 39 11.73 0.68 -11.56
CA GLY A 39 12.26 -0.55 -10.93
C GLY A 39 13.37 -0.33 -9.88
N GLY A 40 13.78 0.92 -9.62
CA GLY A 40 14.65 1.29 -8.50
C GLY A 40 13.88 1.43 -7.18
N CYS A 41 14.62 1.55 -6.07
CA CYS A 41 14.08 1.70 -4.72
C CYS A 41 14.83 2.78 -3.93
N GLY A 42 14.42 3.09 -2.70
CA GLY A 42 15.05 4.11 -1.86
C GLY A 42 14.69 5.56 -2.26
N ASP A 43 15.37 6.52 -1.64
CA ASP A 43 15.16 7.96 -1.87
C ASP A 43 15.91 8.47 -3.11
N TYR A 44 17.12 7.93 -3.35
CA TYR A 44 17.99 8.32 -4.46
C TYR A 44 18.71 7.10 -5.03
N ALA A 45 19.12 7.19 -6.29
CA ALA A 45 19.99 6.23 -6.94
C ALA A 45 21.20 6.92 -7.56
N THR A 46 22.30 6.18 -7.67
CA THR A 46 23.49 6.61 -8.39
C THR A 46 24.03 5.49 -9.29
N ASN A 47 24.53 5.89 -10.46
CA ASN A 47 25.16 5.01 -11.44
C ASN A 47 26.70 4.99 -11.31
N VAL A 48 27.27 5.51 -10.22
CA VAL A 48 28.72 5.64 -10.06
C VAL A 48 29.46 4.31 -10.25
N ALA A 49 28.89 3.19 -9.79
CA ALA A 49 29.50 1.88 -9.95
C ALA A 49 29.56 1.42 -11.42
N LEU A 50 28.60 1.81 -12.26
CA LEU A 50 28.64 1.57 -13.71
C LEU A 50 29.76 2.39 -14.37
N GLN A 51 29.95 3.63 -13.93
CA GLN A 51 30.99 4.52 -14.46
C GLN A 51 32.40 4.01 -14.10
N LEU A 52 32.56 3.45 -12.89
CA LEU A 52 33.84 2.96 -12.39
C LEU A 52 34.17 1.51 -12.81
N ALA A 53 33.19 0.74 -13.29
CA ALA A 53 33.37 -0.68 -13.63
C ALA A 53 34.53 -0.94 -14.61
N ARG A 54 34.59 -0.14 -15.69
CA ARG A 54 35.62 -0.30 -16.74
C ARG A 54 37.02 -0.01 -16.20
N SER A 55 37.20 1.10 -15.47
CA SER A 55 38.50 1.47 -14.91
C SER A 55 38.93 0.54 -13.78
N ALA A 56 37.98 0.02 -13.00
CA ALA A 56 38.25 -0.94 -11.93
C ALA A 56 38.58 -2.35 -12.45
N GLY A 57 38.37 -2.64 -13.74
CA GLY A 57 38.49 -3.99 -14.30
C GLY A 57 37.51 -5.00 -13.71
N ARG A 58 36.34 -4.54 -13.23
CA ARG A 58 35.36 -5.38 -12.48
C ARG A 58 33.93 -5.14 -12.97
N PRO A 59 33.03 -6.14 -12.89
CA PRO A 59 31.61 -5.93 -13.18
C PRO A 59 30.98 -4.86 -12.27
N ALA A 60 30.09 -4.03 -12.81
CA ALA A 60 29.45 -2.93 -12.07
C ALA A 60 28.75 -3.37 -10.75
N PRO A 61 28.04 -4.51 -10.69
CA PRO A 61 27.48 -4.99 -9.42
C PRO A 61 28.56 -5.27 -8.37
N ARG A 62 29.73 -5.76 -8.78
CA ARG A 62 30.83 -6.02 -7.85
C ARG A 62 31.43 -4.72 -7.31
N VAL A 63 31.53 -3.69 -8.15
CA VAL A 63 31.94 -2.34 -7.71
C VAL A 63 30.92 -1.74 -6.75
N ALA A 64 29.62 -1.89 -7.04
CA ALA A 64 28.55 -1.42 -6.17
C ALA A 64 28.60 -2.10 -4.78
N GLU A 65 28.82 -3.42 -4.71
CA GLU A 65 28.94 -4.13 -3.43
C GLU A 65 30.15 -3.68 -2.58
N ILE A 66 31.22 -3.17 -3.21
CA ILE A 66 32.36 -2.60 -2.47
C ILE A 66 32.02 -1.24 -1.89
N LEU A 67 31.33 -0.40 -2.65
CA LEU A 67 30.93 0.94 -2.19
C LEU A 67 29.82 0.88 -1.14
N ARG A 68 28.98 -0.15 -1.16
CA ARG A 68 27.85 -0.35 -0.24
C ARG A 68 28.21 -0.20 1.25
N PRO A 69 29.21 -0.89 1.82
CA PRO A 69 29.56 -0.75 3.23
C PRO A 69 30.05 0.66 3.59
N HIS A 70 30.79 1.34 2.70
CA HIS A 70 31.24 2.72 2.93
C HIS A 70 30.06 3.71 3.02
N LEU A 71 29.04 3.52 2.19
CA LEU A 71 27.82 4.31 2.25
C LEU A 71 26.99 4.02 3.51
N LEU A 72 26.86 2.74 3.90
CA LEU A 72 26.11 2.34 5.10
C LEU A 72 26.74 2.84 6.41
N ARG A 73 28.04 3.13 6.43
CA ARG A 73 28.72 3.73 7.58
C ARG A 73 28.45 5.24 7.73
N THR A 74 27.83 5.88 6.74
CA THR A 74 27.62 7.33 6.77
C THR A 74 26.34 7.72 7.50
N ASP A 75 26.46 8.65 8.45
CA ASP A 75 25.31 9.22 9.14
C ASP A 75 24.30 9.86 8.17
N GLY A 76 23.05 9.42 8.27
CA GLY A 76 21.96 9.87 7.41
C GLY A 76 21.58 8.91 6.28
N ILE A 77 22.34 7.83 6.08
CA ILE A 77 21.97 6.71 5.18
C ILE A 77 21.47 5.54 6.04
N THR A 78 20.29 5.01 5.71
CA THR A 78 19.64 3.91 6.46
C THR A 78 19.79 2.58 5.74
N ASP A 79 19.74 2.56 4.41
CA ASP A 79 19.90 1.34 3.62
C ASP A 79 20.50 1.65 2.24
N VAL A 80 21.17 0.66 1.66
CA VAL A 80 21.72 0.71 0.31
C VAL A 80 21.50 -0.63 -0.39
N VAL A 81 20.73 -0.61 -1.49
CA VAL A 81 20.38 -1.79 -2.30
C VAL A 81 21.06 -1.71 -3.66
N VAL A 82 21.81 -2.76 -4.02
CA VAL A 82 22.39 -2.93 -5.35
C VAL A 82 21.38 -3.61 -6.26
N THR A 83 21.08 -2.99 -7.39
CA THR A 83 20.19 -3.57 -8.42
C THR A 83 20.99 -4.10 -9.61
N GLY A 84 20.41 -5.04 -10.36
CA GLY A 84 21.10 -5.87 -11.36
C GLY A 84 22.13 -5.18 -12.27
N PRO A 85 21.85 -3.99 -12.86
CA PRO A 85 22.83 -3.30 -13.69
C PRO A 85 24.03 -2.70 -12.93
N GLY A 86 23.98 -2.66 -11.59
CA GLY A 86 24.98 -2.02 -10.73
C GLY A 86 24.58 -0.62 -10.23
N PHE A 87 23.29 -0.28 -10.17
CA PHE A 87 22.85 0.96 -9.51
C PHE A 87 22.83 0.78 -7.99
N LEU A 88 23.33 1.79 -7.28
CA LEU A 88 23.23 1.92 -5.83
C LEU A 88 21.98 2.74 -5.49
N ASN A 89 20.96 2.08 -4.95
CA ASN A 89 19.73 2.69 -4.48
C ASN A 89 19.86 2.96 -2.98
N ILE A 90 19.69 4.20 -2.56
CA ILE A 90 20.06 4.72 -1.24
C ILE A 90 18.81 5.22 -0.54
N SER A 91 18.57 4.74 0.67
CA SER A 91 17.51 5.21 1.56
C SER A 91 18.11 6.12 2.62
N LEU A 92 17.56 7.31 2.80
CA LEU A 92 18.02 8.31 3.77
C LEU A 92 17.19 8.26 5.05
N ARG A 93 17.82 8.66 6.15
CA ARG A 93 17.16 8.83 7.44
C ARG A 93 16.24 10.06 7.37
N GLY A 94 14.92 9.83 7.41
CA GLY A 94 13.91 10.87 7.64
C GLY A 94 13.30 11.61 6.44
N SER A 95 13.67 11.33 5.18
CA SER A 95 13.06 11.99 3.99
C SER A 95 11.93 11.18 3.33
N ALA A 96 12.06 9.86 3.23
CA ALA A 96 11.04 8.97 2.67
C ALA A 96 9.67 9.08 3.37
N PRO A 97 9.57 9.22 4.71
CA PRO A 97 8.29 9.30 5.40
C PRO A 97 7.46 10.52 5.02
N VAL A 98 8.09 11.67 4.81
CA VAL A 98 7.38 12.94 4.51
C VAL A 98 6.80 12.90 3.10
N ALA A 99 7.59 12.45 2.12
CA ALA A 99 7.15 12.32 0.74
C ALA A 99 6.02 11.28 0.60
N LEU A 100 6.13 10.16 1.32
CA LEU A 100 5.09 9.13 1.37
C LEU A 100 3.76 9.70 1.90
N VAL A 101 3.79 10.37 3.05
CA VAL A 101 2.59 10.98 3.63
C VAL A 101 2.00 12.01 2.67
N GLY A 102 2.83 12.89 2.10
CA GLY A 102 2.38 13.86 1.11
C GLY A 102 1.72 13.22 -0.12
N GLU A 103 2.25 12.10 -0.61
CA GLU A 103 1.66 11.37 -1.73
C GLU A 103 0.32 10.72 -1.37
N ILE A 104 0.22 10.11 -0.19
CA ILE A 104 -1.03 9.51 0.26
C ILE A 104 -2.11 10.59 0.40
N LEU A 105 -1.80 11.73 1.01
CA LEU A 105 -2.77 12.83 1.15
C LEU A 105 -3.21 13.38 -0.21
N ARG A 106 -2.27 13.50 -1.17
CA ARG A 106 -2.59 13.94 -2.54
C ARG A 106 -3.51 12.97 -3.28
N ARG A 107 -3.27 11.66 -3.15
CA ARG A 107 -4.10 10.62 -3.81
C ARG A 107 -5.38 10.29 -3.02
N GLY A 108 -5.41 10.56 -1.73
CA GLY A 108 -6.49 10.20 -0.81
C GLY A 108 -6.84 8.72 -0.90
N ALA A 109 -8.14 8.43 -1.05
CA ALA A 109 -8.68 7.07 -1.17
C ALA A 109 -8.20 6.30 -2.42
N ARG A 110 -7.58 6.97 -3.39
CA ARG A 110 -7.02 6.35 -4.60
C ARG A 110 -5.52 6.02 -4.47
N TYR A 111 -4.92 6.18 -3.29
CA TYR A 111 -3.53 5.81 -3.09
C TYR A 111 -3.32 4.31 -3.38
N GLY A 112 -2.27 3.99 -4.14
CA GLY A 112 -2.00 2.62 -4.62
C GLY A 112 -2.78 2.18 -5.88
N HIS A 113 -3.65 3.02 -6.43
CA HIS A 113 -4.21 2.80 -7.76
C HIS A 113 -3.14 3.04 -8.84
N THR A 114 -3.18 2.25 -9.89
CA THR A 114 -2.24 2.33 -11.02
C THR A 114 -2.97 2.10 -12.35
N ASP A 115 -2.28 2.36 -13.46
CA ASP A 115 -2.74 2.03 -14.82
C ASP A 115 -1.99 0.83 -15.40
N ALA A 116 -1.45 -0.05 -14.53
CA ALA A 116 -0.60 -1.18 -14.94
C ALA A 116 -1.32 -2.18 -15.86
N LEU A 117 -2.65 -2.25 -15.77
CA LEU A 117 -3.51 -3.09 -16.60
C LEU A 117 -4.31 -2.28 -17.63
N ALA A 118 -3.91 -1.02 -17.90
CA ALA A 118 -4.59 -0.19 -18.89
C ALA A 118 -4.65 -0.87 -20.27
N GLY A 119 -5.84 -0.83 -20.89
CA GLY A 119 -6.11 -1.48 -22.16
C GLY A 119 -6.35 -2.99 -22.07
N GLN A 120 -6.19 -3.61 -20.90
CA GLN A 120 -6.54 -5.03 -20.71
C GLN A 120 -8.02 -5.17 -20.38
N VAL A 121 -8.69 -6.06 -21.11
CA VAL A 121 -10.07 -6.46 -20.82
C VAL A 121 -10.02 -7.79 -20.06
N VAL A 122 -10.50 -7.78 -18.81
CA VAL A 122 -10.59 -8.98 -17.97
C VAL A 122 -12.05 -9.41 -17.86
N ARG A 123 -12.34 -10.63 -18.32
CA ARG A 123 -13.65 -11.26 -18.22
C ARG A 123 -13.70 -12.13 -16.98
N LEU A 124 -14.60 -11.83 -16.06
CA LEU A 124 -14.80 -12.58 -14.82
C LEU A 124 -16.18 -13.24 -14.81
N HIS A 125 -16.27 -14.43 -14.20
CA HIS A 125 -17.53 -15.15 -14.06
C HIS A 125 -17.66 -15.80 -12.69
N ALA A 126 -18.83 -15.72 -12.06
CA ALA A 126 -19.16 -16.41 -10.81
C ALA A 126 -20.36 -17.35 -10.98
N GLY A 127 -20.30 -18.51 -10.33
CA GLY A 127 -21.43 -19.42 -10.22
C GLY A 127 -22.46 -18.98 -9.17
N ARG A 128 -23.54 -19.76 -9.03
CA ARG A 128 -24.70 -19.51 -8.13
C ARG A 128 -24.38 -19.65 -6.64
N GLU A 129 -23.48 -18.81 -6.11
CA GLU A 129 -23.08 -18.86 -4.70
C GLU A 129 -22.71 -17.45 -4.19
N VAL A 130 -23.18 -17.11 -2.99
CA VAL A 130 -23.11 -15.74 -2.43
C VAL A 130 -21.69 -15.23 -2.29
N ARG A 131 -20.76 -16.06 -1.80
CA ARG A 131 -19.35 -15.69 -1.65
C ARG A 131 -18.69 -15.46 -3.00
N ALA A 132 -19.02 -16.26 -4.02
CA ALA A 132 -18.52 -16.09 -5.38
C ALA A 132 -18.97 -14.76 -5.98
N HIS A 133 -20.23 -14.35 -5.76
CA HIS A 133 -20.73 -13.03 -6.20
C HIS A 133 -20.01 -11.87 -5.52
N VAL A 134 -19.80 -11.96 -4.20
CA VAL A 134 -19.07 -10.93 -3.44
C VAL A 134 -17.59 -10.88 -3.85
N HIS A 135 -16.94 -12.02 -4.02
CA HIS A 135 -15.57 -12.07 -4.55
C HIS A 135 -15.48 -11.48 -5.96
N LEU A 136 -16.43 -11.78 -6.84
CA LEU A 136 -16.46 -11.25 -8.21
C LEU A 136 -16.52 -9.72 -8.22
N ASP A 137 -17.40 -9.13 -7.42
CA ASP A 137 -17.52 -7.68 -7.29
C ASP A 137 -16.21 -7.04 -6.82
N VAL A 138 -15.60 -7.59 -5.75
CA VAL A 138 -14.37 -7.03 -5.18
C VAL A 138 -13.15 -7.26 -6.08
N VAL A 139 -13.02 -8.43 -6.70
CA VAL A 139 -11.96 -8.68 -7.69
C VAL A 139 -12.11 -7.72 -8.87
N GLY A 140 -13.34 -7.44 -9.32
CA GLY A 140 -13.60 -6.43 -10.32
C GLY A 140 -13.17 -5.03 -9.88
N ARG A 141 -13.47 -4.63 -8.64
CA ARG A 141 -13.00 -3.34 -8.06
C ARG A 141 -11.48 -3.26 -7.99
N LEU A 142 -10.80 -4.33 -7.57
CA LEU A 142 -9.34 -4.42 -7.52
C LEU A 142 -8.70 -4.33 -8.90
N LEU A 143 -9.22 -5.04 -9.89
CA LEU A 143 -8.69 -4.96 -11.26
C LEU A 143 -8.90 -3.57 -11.88
N ARG A 144 -10.07 -2.97 -11.68
CA ARG A 144 -10.35 -1.58 -12.11
C ARG A 144 -9.45 -0.57 -11.40
N SER A 145 -9.07 -0.80 -10.14
CA SER A 145 -8.11 0.07 -9.44
C SER A 145 -6.70 0.01 -10.00
N GLN A 146 -6.38 -1.05 -10.78
CA GLN A 146 -5.13 -1.21 -11.52
C GLN A 146 -5.26 -0.88 -13.01
N GLY A 147 -6.38 -0.28 -13.44
CA GLY A 147 -6.57 0.23 -14.80
C GLY A 147 -7.22 -0.76 -15.78
N ALA A 148 -7.60 -1.96 -15.35
CA ALA A 148 -8.25 -2.94 -16.22
C ALA A 148 -9.71 -2.57 -16.53
N VAL A 149 -10.16 -2.90 -17.74
CA VAL A 149 -11.58 -2.92 -18.09
C VAL A 149 -12.13 -4.29 -17.68
N VAL A 150 -13.07 -4.31 -16.74
CA VAL A 150 -13.64 -5.57 -16.22
C VAL A 150 -15.06 -5.76 -16.74
N ARG A 151 -15.30 -6.91 -17.38
CA ARG A 151 -16.64 -7.42 -17.70
C ARG A 151 -16.97 -8.59 -16.80
N ALA A 152 -18.10 -8.55 -16.09
CA ALA A 152 -18.42 -9.49 -15.04
C ALA A 152 -19.79 -10.15 -15.25
N GLY A 153 -19.79 -11.49 -15.34
CA GLY A 153 -20.99 -12.33 -15.43
C GLY A 153 -21.26 -13.09 -14.14
N ARG A 154 -22.54 -13.35 -13.85
CA ARG A 154 -23.00 -14.16 -12.73
C ARG A 154 -24.06 -15.14 -13.20
N GLU A 155 -24.04 -16.36 -12.67
CA GLU A 155 -25.13 -17.30 -12.87
C GLU A 155 -26.26 -17.06 -11.84
N GLY A 156 -27.51 -17.04 -12.32
CA GLY A 156 -28.72 -17.01 -11.48
C GLY A 156 -29.11 -15.63 -10.93
N ALA A 157 -30.37 -15.52 -10.50
CA ALA A 157 -30.93 -14.31 -9.91
C ALA A 157 -30.41 -14.12 -8.47
N GLY A 158 -29.43 -13.24 -8.28
CA GLY A 158 -28.90 -12.83 -6.97
C GLY A 158 -29.74 -11.77 -6.27
N ALA A 159 -30.98 -11.52 -6.69
CA ALA A 159 -31.76 -10.32 -6.36
C ALA A 159 -31.87 -10.02 -4.85
N GLU A 160 -31.96 -11.03 -3.99
CA GLU A 160 -31.98 -10.85 -2.53
C GLU A 160 -30.60 -10.44 -1.98
N TRP A 161 -29.53 -11.05 -2.47
CA TRP A 161 -28.15 -10.73 -2.08
C TRP A 161 -27.72 -9.38 -2.61
N ASP A 162 -28.12 -9.04 -3.84
CA ASP A 162 -27.64 -7.85 -4.54
C ASP A 162 -28.06 -6.57 -3.78
N GLY A 163 -29.30 -6.53 -3.28
CA GLY A 163 -29.81 -5.40 -2.47
C GLY A 163 -29.12 -5.28 -1.11
N VAL A 164 -29.03 -6.38 -0.35
CA VAL A 164 -28.47 -6.35 1.01
C VAL A 164 -26.94 -6.20 1.01
N LEU A 165 -26.24 -6.85 0.08
CA LEU A 165 -24.79 -6.83 0.00
C LEU A 165 -24.26 -5.68 -0.88
N GLY A 166 -25.14 -4.92 -1.53
CA GLY A 166 -24.78 -3.80 -2.40
C GLY A 166 -23.91 -4.23 -3.58
N LEU A 167 -24.29 -5.34 -4.22
CA LEU A 167 -23.61 -5.83 -5.41
C LEU A 167 -24.16 -5.08 -6.63
N ALA A 168 -23.27 -4.59 -7.51
CA ALA A 168 -23.73 -3.98 -8.75
C ALA A 168 -24.44 -5.03 -9.62
N ASP A 169 -25.40 -4.58 -10.43
CA ASP A 169 -25.99 -5.39 -11.50
C ASP A 169 -24.87 -5.94 -12.38
N GLY A 170 -24.88 -7.24 -12.63
CA GLY A 170 -23.92 -7.84 -13.57
C GLY A 170 -24.16 -7.30 -14.98
N ASP A 171 -23.17 -7.46 -15.87
CA ASP A 171 -23.30 -7.07 -17.29
C ASP A 171 -24.28 -8.01 -18.08
N GLY A 172 -25.17 -8.73 -17.37
CA GLY A 172 -25.96 -9.85 -17.88
C GLY A 172 -25.22 -11.19 -17.83
N GLU A 173 -25.86 -12.24 -18.38
CA GLU A 173 -25.16 -13.48 -18.73
C GLU A 173 -24.05 -13.10 -19.71
N VAL A 174 -22.78 -13.23 -19.31
CA VAL A 174 -21.68 -13.10 -20.28
C VAL A 174 -21.86 -14.30 -21.21
N PRO A 175 -22.19 -14.11 -22.49
CA PRO A 175 -22.42 -15.23 -23.37
C PRO A 175 -21.15 -16.09 -23.38
N GLU A 176 -21.30 -17.40 -23.18
CA GLU A 176 -20.27 -18.37 -23.60
C GLU A 176 -20.19 -18.32 -25.14
N GLU A 177 -19.67 -17.23 -25.70
CA GLU A 177 -19.64 -17.07 -27.14
C GLU A 177 -18.49 -17.86 -27.75
N ARG A 178 -18.92 -19.00 -28.33
CA ARG A 178 -18.54 -19.52 -29.65
C ARG A 178 -17.50 -18.63 -30.35
N TYR A 179 -16.31 -19.19 -30.53
CA TYR A 179 -15.29 -18.83 -31.51
C TYR A 179 -15.32 -17.39 -32.05
N GLY A 180 -14.55 -16.51 -31.39
CA GLY A 180 -13.80 -15.45 -32.06
C GLY A 180 -14.41 -14.06 -32.06
N THR A 181 -14.00 -13.23 -31.10
CA THR A 181 -13.51 -11.86 -31.34
C THR A 181 -12.74 -11.37 -30.11
N GLY A 182 -11.41 -11.23 -30.24
CA GLY A 182 -10.55 -10.28 -29.51
C GLY A 182 -10.32 -10.40 -27.99
N ASP A 183 -11.24 -10.92 -27.19
CA ASP A 183 -11.14 -10.84 -25.72
C ASP A 183 -10.57 -12.13 -25.09
N GLY A 184 -9.65 -11.98 -24.13
CA GLY A 184 -8.94 -13.09 -23.45
C GLY A 184 -9.85 -14.06 -22.65
N PRO A 185 -9.33 -15.17 -22.11
CA PRO A 185 -10.13 -16.24 -21.49
C PRO A 185 -10.98 -15.74 -20.30
N VAL A 186 -12.17 -16.31 -20.12
CA VAL A 186 -13.05 -16.03 -18.98
C VAL A 186 -12.44 -16.64 -17.70
N THR A 187 -12.14 -15.79 -16.72
CA THR A 187 -11.64 -16.24 -15.41
C THR A 187 -12.79 -16.52 -14.46
N ARG A 188 -12.92 -17.78 -14.01
CA ARG A 188 -13.95 -18.18 -13.06
C ARG A 188 -13.52 -17.91 -11.61
N VAL A 189 -14.32 -17.12 -10.90
CA VAL A 189 -14.18 -16.84 -9.47
C VAL A 189 -14.89 -17.96 -8.69
N ARG A 190 -14.11 -18.82 -8.02
CA ARG A 190 -14.61 -20.00 -7.31
C ARG A 190 -14.01 -20.12 -5.90
N PRO A 191 -14.37 -19.23 -4.97
CA PRO A 191 -14.03 -19.43 -3.57
C PRO A 191 -14.77 -20.65 -3.02
N VAL A 192 -14.30 -21.18 -1.89
CA VAL A 192 -15.01 -22.18 -1.11
C VAL A 192 -16.35 -21.58 -0.63
N PRO A 193 -17.49 -22.25 -0.87
CA PRO A 193 -18.81 -21.72 -0.52
C PRO A 193 -18.95 -21.30 0.94
N ALA A 194 -19.80 -20.29 1.18
CA ALA A 194 -20.24 -19.93 2.52
C ALA A 194 -21.02 -21.09 3.17
N PRO A 195 -20.73 -21.46 4.44
CA PRO A 195 -21.42 -22.56 5.11
C PRO A 195 -22.78 -22.16 5.70
N ALA A 196 -23.10 -20.86 5.73
CA ALA A 196 -24.33 -20.31 6.31
C ALA A 196 -24.72 -19.02 5.57
N ASP A 197 -25.95 -18.56 5.79
CA ASP A 197 -26.46 -17.32 5.22
C ASP A 197 -25.80 -16.09 5.88
N PRO A 198 -25.10 -15.23 5.11
CA PRO A 198 -24.47 -14.03 5.65
C PRO A 198 -25.43 -12.84 5.80
N LEU A 199 -26.63 -12.88 5.22
CA LEU A 199 -27.55 -11.73 5.18
C LEU A 199 -27.91 -11.13 6.54
N PRO A 200 -28.13 -11.91 7.63
CA PRO A 200 -28.42 -11.35 8.95
C PRO A 200 -27.33 -10.44 9.51
N LEU A 201 -26.08 -10.53 9.02
CA LEU A 201 -24.98 -9.66 9.44
C LEU A 201 -25.10 -8.25 8.85
N GLY A 202 -25.97 -8.04 7.87
CA GLY A 202 -26.02 -6.80 7.09
C GLY A 202 -24.80 -6.62 6.17
N ARG A 203 -24.86 -5.60 5.31
CA ARG A 203 -23.93 -5.40 4.18
C ARG A 203 -22.45 -5.54 4.55
N ASP A 204 -21.98 -4.73 5.48
CA ASP A 204 -20.55 -4.60 5.77
C ASP A 204 -19.97 -5.83 6.46
N ALA A 205 -20.64 -6.33 7.50
CA ALA A 205 -20.17 -7.48 8.26
C ALA A 205 -20.28 -8.77 7.44
N ALA A 206 -21.33 -8.93 6.61
CA ALA A 206 -21.43 -10.01 5.65
C ALA A 206 -20.26 -10.02 4.66
N ARG A 207 -19.99 -8.87 4.02
CA ARG A 207 -18.87 -8.75 3.07
C ARG A 207 -17.53 -9.06 3.74
N TRP A 208 -17.30 -8.55 4.95
CA TRP A 208 -16.09 -8.85 5.70
C TRP A 208 -15.95 -10.35 6.01
N ALA A 209 -17.00 -11.00 6.53
CA ALA A 209 -17.01 -12.42 6.87
C ALA A 209 -16.66 -13.30 5.65
N LEU A 210 -17.12 -12.91 4.46
CA LEU A 210 -16.89 -13.60 3.20
C LEU A 210 -15.50 -13.35 2.60
N LEU A 211 -14.94 -12.14 2.75
CA LEU A 211 -13.72 -11.69 2.07
C LEU A 211 -12.44 -11.80 2.92
N HIS A 212 -12.54 -11.74 4.25
CA HIS A 212 -11.37 -11.78 5.14
C HIS A 212 -10.65 -13.15 5.15
N PRO A 213 -11.35 -14.30 5.15
CA PRO A 213 -10.72 -15.62 4.97
C PRO A 213 -10.19 -15.81 3.55
N ALA A 214 -9.16 -16.65 3.36
CA ALA A 214 -8.64 -16.90 2.01
C ALA A 214 -9.73 -17.55 1.13
N PRO A 215 -9.65 -17.40 -0.20
CA PRO A 215 -10.65 -17.99 -1.10
C PRO A 215 -10.80 -19.51 -0.93
N HIS A 216 -9.74 -20.21 -0.52
CA HIS A 216 -9.74 -21.67 -0.32
C HIS A 216 -10.12 -22.10 1.11
N ASP A 217 -10.32 -21.15 2.03
CA ASP A 217 -10.75 -21.44 3.40
C ASP A 217 -12.26 -21.31 3.53
N ARG A 218 -12.89 -22.12 4.38
CA ARG A 218 -14.31 -21.94 4.72
C ARG A 218 -14.50 -20.71 5.62
N PRO A 219 -15.36 -19.74 5.26
CA PRO A 219 -15.59 -18.57 6.10
C PRO A 219 -16.43 -18.95 7.33
N ARG A 220 -16.17 -18.28 8.45
CA ARG A 220 -17.04 -18.35 9.64
C ARG A 220 -18.04 -17.20 9.56
N ILE A 221 -19.30 -17.53 9.74
CA ILE A 221 -20.42 -16.58 9.67
C ILE A 221 -21.18 -16.71 10.99
N GLY A 222 -21.16 -15.64 11.77
CA GLY A 222 -21.77 -15.59 13.09
C GLY A 222 -21.70 -14.17 13.68
N ASP A 223 -22.36 -13.99 14.82
CA ASP A 223 -22.55 -12.69 15.47
C ASP A 223 -21.24 -12.03 15.92
N GLU A 224 -20.11 -12.76 15.93
CA GLU A 224 -18.80 -12.20 16.23
C GLU A 224 -18.42 -11.03 15.30
N HIS A 225 -18.93 -11.02 14.06
CA HIS A 225 -18.68 -9.95 13.10
C HIS A 225 -19.46 -8.67 13.39
N LEU A 226 -20.49 -8.73 14.23
CA LEU A 226 -21.28 -7.59 14.71
C LEU A 226 -20.70 -6.97 15.98
N ALA A 227 -19.81 -7.68 16.68
CA ALA A 227 -19.30 -7.26 17.96
C ALA A 227 -18.39 -6.02 17.83
N GLN A 228 -18.68 -4.98 18.62
CA GLN A 228 -17.88 -3.75 18.69
C GLN A 228 -16.74 -3.89 19.72
N ARG A 229 -15.79 -4.79 19.43
CA ARG A 229 -14.66 -5.09 20.33
C ARG A 229 -13.42 -5.49 19.53
N GLU A 230 -12.26 -5.42 20.16
CA GLU A 230 -10.96 -5.65 19.51
C GLU A 230 -10.81 -7.03 18.87
N SER A 231 -11.53 -8.05 19.36
CA SER A 231 -11.51 -9.38 18.75
C SER A 231 -12.17 -9.45 17.37
N ASN A 232 -12.94 -8.43 16.97
CA ASN A 232 -13.52 -8.30 15.64
C ASN A 232 -12.58 -7.47 14.73
N PRO A 233 -11.93 -8.08 13.73
CA PRO A 233 -11.03 -7.36 12.82
C PRO A 233 -11.71 -6.23 12.04
N LEU A 234 -12.98 -6.39 11.63
CA LEU A 234 -13.72 -5.33 10.94
C LEU A 234 -13.89 -4.10 11.83
N PHE A 235 -14.27 -4.34 13.09
CA PHE A 235 -14.39 -3.29 14.08
C PHE A 235 -13.06 -2.55 14.25
N ARG A 236 -11.94 -3.26 14.40
CA ARG A 236 -10.61 -2.62 14.51
C ARG A 236 -10.29 -1.72 13.33
N VAL A 237 -10.54 -2.17 12.09
CA VAL A 237 -10.32 -1.37 10.87
C VAL A 237 -11.19 -0.11 10.86
N ARG A 238 -12.51 -0.26 11.07
CA ARG A 238 -13.44 0.88 11.08
C ARG A 238 -13.16 1.83 12.25
N TYR A 239 -12.80 1.29 13.42
CA TYR A 239 -12.44 2.06 14.61
C TYR A 239 -11.19 2.88 14.39
N ALA A 240 -10.12 2.28 13.86
CA ALA A 240 -8.91 3.01 13.50
C ALA A 240 -9.21 4.17 12.53
N HIS A 241 -10.03 3.92 11.49
CA HIS A 241 -10.47 4.97 10.58
C HIS A 241 -11.23 6.09 11.32
N ALA A 242 -12.28 5.76 12.07
CA ALA A 242 -13.07 6.73 12.83
C ALA A 242 -12.21 7.55 13.82
N ARG A 243 -11.18 6.94 14.44
CA ARG A 243 -10.23 7.64 15.31
C ARG A 243 -9.38 8.65 14.55
N THR A 244 -8.91 8.34 13.34
CA THR A 244 -8.19 9.33 12.50
C THR A 244 -9.11 10.51 12.13
N ARG A 245 -10.39 10.26 11.85
CA ARG A 245 -11.39 11.30 11.58
C ARG A 245 -11.67 12.16 12.81
N ALA A 246 -11.75 11.53 13.99
CA ALA A 246 -11.88 12.25 15.26
C ALA A 246 -10.68 13.16 15.55
N LEU A 247 -9.45 12.70 15.29
CA LEU A 247 -8.24 13.52 15.43
C LEU A 247 -8.29 14.77 14.55
N LEU A 248 -8.72 14.63 13.28
CA LEU A 248 -8.86 15.76 12.35
C LEU A 248 -9.89 16.78 12.84
N ARG A 249 -11.06 16.32 13.31
CA ARG A 249 -12.09 17.21 13.87
C ARG A 249 -11.59 17.94 15.11
N ASN A 250 -10.92 17.22 16.02
CA ASN A 250 -10.40 17.80 17.25
C ASN A 250 -9.27 18.81 16.97
N ALA A 251 -8.36 18.50 16.05
CA ALA A 251 -7.30 19.41 15.64
C ALA A 251 -7.85 20.71 15.01
N ALA A 252 -8.89 20.60 14.17
CA ALA A 252 -9.59 21.76 13.63
C ALA A 252 -10.22 22.61 14.75
N GLY A 253 -10.82 21.98 15.77
CA GLY A 253 -11.31 22.66 16.96
C GLY A 253 -10.21 23.38 17.77
N LEU A 254 -8.97 22.88 17.72
CA LEU A 254 -7.78 23.49 18.32
C LEU A 254 -7.08 24.50 17.38
N GLY A 255 -7.62 24.75 16.19
CA GLY A 255 -7.11 25.76 15.25
C GLY A 255 -5.85 25.34 14.48
N PHE A 256 -5.59 24.05 14.30
CA PHE A 256 -4.49 23.59 13.45
C PHE A 256 -4.90 22.48 12.48
N ALA A 257 -4.11 22.35 11.40
CA ALA A 257 -4.36 21.47 10.28
C ALA A 257 -3.18 20.51 10.07
N PRO A 258 -3.40 19.34 9.45
CA PRO A 258 -2.35 18.41 9.09
C PRO A 258 -1.37 19.06 8.10
N GLU A 259 -0.08 18.81 8.31
CA GLU A 259 0.99 19.25 7.41
C GLU A 259 2.07 18.16 7.38
N PRO A 260 2.39 17.56 6.22
CA PRO A 260 3.43 16.55 6.12
C PRO A 260 4.76 17.08 6.66
N GLY A 261 5.37 16.33 7.57
CA GLY A 261 6.63 16.68 8.20
C GLY A 261 7.28 15.46 8.86
N PRO A 262 8.50 15.61 9.41
CA PRO A 262 9.20 14.51 10.05
C PRO A 262 8.44 14.03 11.30
N VAL A 263 8.27 12.72 11.41
CA VAL A 263 7.65 12.06 12.57
C VAL A 263 8.69 11.14 13.23
N PRO A 264 8.84 11.15 14.57
CA PRO A 264 9.76 10.26 15.26
C PRO A 264 9.54 8.78 14.90
N GLU A 265 10.62 8.11 14.50
CA GLU A 265 10.57 6.83 13.80
C GLU A 265 10.11 5.66 14.68
N ALA A 266 10.39 5.68 15.99
CA ALA A 266 10.11 4.55 16.88
C ALA A 266 8.62 4.14 16.92
N ALA A 267 7.70 5.11 17.03
CA ALA A 267 6.26 4.85 17.06
C ALA A 267 5.62 4.83 15.65
N ALA A 268 6.19 5.56 14.70
CA ALA A 268 5.61 5.71 13.36
C ALA A 268 6.05 4.63 12.36
N ARG A 269 7.19 3.96 12.59
CA ARG A 269 7.80 3.04 11.63
C ARG A 269 6.87 1.89 11.19
N PRO A 270 6.17 1.16 12.08
CA PRO A 270 5.26 0.10 11.64
C PRO A 270 4.15 0.62 10.74
N LEU A 271 3.60 1.80 11.06
CA LEU A 271 2.55 2.44 10.26
C LEU A 271 3.10 2.90 8.90
N LEU A 272 4.23 3.62 8.89
CA LEU A 272 4.87 4.08 7.66
C LEU A 272 5.21 2.92 6.72
N GLN A 273 5.72 1.80 7.25
CA GLN A 273 5.99 0.60 6.46
C GLN A 273 4.70 0.02 5.88
N ALA A 274 3.64 -0.14 6.70
CA ALA A 274 2.35 -0.63 6.22
C ALA A 274 1.78 0.28 5.12
N LEU A 275 1.87 1.61 5.27
CA LEU A 275 1.42 2.56 4.26
C LEU A 275 2.26 2.49 2.97
N ALA A 276 3.57 2.29 3.07
CA ALA A 276 4.45 2.10 1.93
C ALA A 276 4.16 0.80 1.16
N ASP A 277 3.79 -0.27 1.87
CA ASP A 277 3.49 -1.58 1.27
C ASP A 277 2.14 -1.61 0.53
N HIS A 278 1.24 -0.67 0.83
CA HIS A 278 -0.14 -0.68 0.33
C HIS A 278 -0.29 -0.80 -1.20
N PRO A 279 0.43 -0.03 -2.04
CA PRO A 279 0.34 -0.16 -3.51
C PRO A 279 0.72 -1.57 -3.99
N ARG A 280 1.76 -2.17 -3.39
CA ARG A 280 2.21 -3.52 -3.73
C ARG A 280 1.18 -4.56 -3.32
N VAL A 281 0.52 -4.38 -2.17
CA VAL A 281 -0.56 -5.26 -1.71
C VAL A 281 -1.75 -5.19 -2.66
N LEU A 282 -2.17 -4.00 -3.09
CA LEU A 282 -3.27 -3.84 -4.05
C LEU A 282 -2.97 -4.54 -5.38
N ALA A 283 -1.79 -4.29 -5.95
CA ALA A 283 -1.36 -4.95 -7.19
C ALA A 283 -1.33 -6.48 -7.04
N ALA A 284 -0.83 -6.99 -5.91
CA ALA A 284 -0.79 -8.43 -5.65
C ALA A 284 -2.17 -9.05 -5.41
N ALA A 285 -3.09 -8.32 -4.77
CA ALA A 285 -4.48 -8.74 -4.57
C ALA A 285 -5.24 -8.80 -5.90
N ALA A 286 -5.05 -7.80 -6.76
CA ALA A 286 -5.61 -7.77 -8.12
C ALA A 286 -5.05 -8.92 -8.97
N ALA A 287 -3.72 -9.06 -9.09
CA ALA A 287 -3.09 -10.07 -9.93
C ALA A 287 -3.42 -11.52 -9.54
N ARG A 288 -3.79 -11.76 -8.27
CA ARG A 288 -4.11 -13.10 -7.74
C ARG A 288 -5.60 -13.30 -7.50
N HIS A 289 -6.43 -12.31 -7.81
CA HIS A 289 -7.87 -12.32 -7.50
C HIS A 289 -8.14 -12.67 -6.02
N ALA A 290 -7.32 -12.13 -5.12
CA ALA A 290 -7.22 -12.53 -3.72
C ALA A 290 -7.57 -11.34 -2.79
N PRO A 291 -8.87 -11.03 -2.59
CA PRO A 291 -9.30 -9.87 -1.80
C PRO A 291 -8.98 -9.98 -0.31
N ASP A 292 -8.78 -11.19 0.21
CA ASP A 292 -8.33 -11.47 1.58
C ASP A 292 -7.00 -10.80 1.90
N ARG A 293 -6.13 -10.62 0.90
CA ARG A 293 -4.85 -9.92 1.06
C ARG A 293 -5.05 -8.45 1.42
N LEU A 294 -6.01 -7.79 0.77
CA LEU A 294 -6.35 -6.41 1.11
C LEU A 294 -6.98 -6.36 2.50
N ALA A 295 -7.94 -7.23 2.81
CA ALA A 295 -8.60 -7.26 4.12
C ALA A 295 -7.59 -7.43 5.28
N ARG A 296 -6.66 -8.39 5.18
CA ARG A 296 -5.61 -8.59 6.20
C ARG A 296 -4.64 -7.41 6.28
N HIS A 297 -4.31 -6.80 5.15
CA HIS A 297 -3.45 -5.62 5.14
C HIS A 297 -4.11 -4.42 5.81
N LEU A 298 -5.42 -4.22 5.64
CA LEU A 298 -6.15 -3.18 6.37
C LEU A 298 -6.12 -3.40 7.88
N VAL A 299 -6.16 -4.66 8.33
CA VAL A 299 -5.92 -5.00 9.75
C VAL A 299 -4.52 -4.60 10.18
N THR A 300 -3.48 -4.89 9.38
CA THR A 300 -2.10 -4.46 9.66
C THR A 300 -1.98 -2.93 9.78
N VAL A 301 -2.61 -2.17 8.87
CA VAL A 301 -2.63 -0.71 8.95
C VAL A 301 -3.36 -0.26 10.21
N ALA A 302 -4.53 -0.82 10.50
CA ALA A 302 -5.33 -0.46 11.67
C ALA A 302 -4.61 -0.73 12.99
N ASP A 303 -3.93 -1.87 13.11
CA ASP A 303 -3.18 -2.25 14.31
C ASP A 303 -1.93 -1.37 14.53
N ALA A 304 -1.44 -0.70 13.47
CA ALA A 304 -0.31 0.23 13.56
C ALA A 304 -0.71 1.67 13.93
N VAL A 305 -2.01 2.01 13.96
CA VAL A 305 -2.50 3.36 14.30
C VAL A 305 -2.44 3.67 15.81
N PRO A 306 -2.89 2.80 16.74
CA PRO A 306 -2.98 3.14 18.16
C PRO A 306 -1.72 3.74 18.80
N PRO A 307 -0.49 3.25 18.52
CA PRO A 307 0.73 3.83 19.08
C PRO A 307 0.96 5.31 18.74
N LEU A 308 0.40 5.80 17.62
CA LEU A 308 0.51 7.20 17.20
C LEU A 308 -0.43 8.11 18.01
N LEU A 309 -1.62 7.61 18.38
CA LEU A 309 -2.75 8.42 18.85
C LEU A 309 -2.42 9.36 20.03
N PRO A 310 -1.72 8.94 21.10
CA PRO A 310 -1.53 9.78 22.29
C PRO A 310 -0.73 11.06 22.04
N ALA A 311 0.08 11.11 20.98
CA ALA A 311 1.01 12.20 20.71
C ALA A 311 0.58 13.12 19.55
N VAL A 312 -0.61 12.89 18.96
CA VAL A 312 -1.09 13.65 17.79
C VAL A 312 -1.58 15.04 18.19
N LEU A 313 -2.41 15.11 19.24
CA LEU A 313 -2.99 16.37 19.71
C LEU A 313 -2.15 16.94 20.86
N PRO A 314 -2.02 18.27 20.98
CA PRO A 314 -1.40 18.90 22.15
C PRO A 314 -2.14 18.55 23.45
N LEU A 315 -1.40 18.39 24.54
CA LEU A 315 -1.93 18.07 25.87
C LEU A 315 -1.72 19.23 26.86
N GLY A 316 -2.76 19.55 27.64
CA GLY A 316 -2.70 20.62 28.64
C GLY A 316 -2.42 22.00 28.02
N GLU A 317 -1.35 22.64 28.48
CA GLU A 317 -0.92 23.98 28.03
C GLU A 317 -0.06 23.96 26.75
N GLU A 318 0.18 22.77 26.16
CA GLU A 318 0.95 22.65 24.93
C GLU A 318 0.28 23.37 23.75
N LYS A 319 1.08 24.12 22.99
CA LYS A 319 0.62 24.74 21.76
C LYS A 319 0.78 23.78 20.57
N PRO A 320 -0.09 23.85 19.55
CA PRO A 320 0.13 23.14 18.29
C PRO A 320 1.52 23.45 17.69
N SER A 321 2.26 22.40 17.36
CA SER A 321 3.65 22.48 16.87
C SER A 321 3.76 21.77 15.52
N ALA A 322 4.90 21.92 14.84
CA ALA A 322 5.17 21.19 13.60
C ALA A 322 5.10 19.66 13.79
N ALA A 323 5.46 19.15 14.97
CA ALA A 323 5.36 17.73 15.29
C ALA A 323 3.90 17.26 15.40
N HIS A 324 3.02 18.07 15.98
CA HIS A 324 1.58 17.80 16.03
C HIS A 324 0.97 17.75 14.62
N ARG A 325 1.34 18.72 13.76
CA ARG A 325 0.88 18.77 12.36
C ARG A 325 1.35 17.57 11.55
N ALA A 326 2.61 17.16 11.72
CA ALA A 326 3.20 16.00 11.05
C ALA A 326 2.54 14.68 11.46
N ARG A 327 2.30 14.48 12.76
CA ARG A 327 1.60 13.28 13.26
C ARG A 327 0.14 13.25 12.81
N LEU A 328 -0.52 14.40 12.77
CA LEU A 328 -1.88 14.51 12.26
C LEU A 328 -1.94 14.17 10.77
N ALA A 329 -0.98 14.64 9.96
CA ALA A 329 -0.87 14.28 8.55
C ALA A 329 -0.64 12.77 8.35
N LEU A 330 0.20 12.14 9.19
CA LEU A 330 0.38 10.69 9.17
C LEU A 330 -0.92 9.94 9.55
N ALA A 331 -1.66 10.42 10.54
CA ALA A 331 -2.95 9.85 10.93
C ALA A 331 -3.98 9.99 9.79
N GLU A 332 -4.03 11.12 9.10
CA GLU A 332 -4.90 11.34 7.94
C GLU A 332 -4.53 10.44 6.75
N ALA A 333 -3.23 10.26 6.50
CA ALA A 333 -2.75 9.33 5.49
C ALA A 333 -3.20 7.89 5.79
N ALA A 334 -3.09 7.45 7.05
CA ALA A 334 -3.62 6.16 7.48
C ALA A 334 -5.14 6.06 7.29
N GLY A 335 -5.87 7.10 7.68
CA GLY A 335 -7.32 7.20 7.46
C GLY A 335 -7.72 7.07 5.99
N SER A 336 -6.96 7.69 5.10
CA SER A 336 -7.17 7.63 3.64
C SER A 336 -6.95 6.23 3.06
N VAL A 337 -5.90 5.53 3.50
CA VAL A 337 -5.63 4.14 3.10
C VAL A 337 -6.72 3.19 3.60
N LEU A 338 -7.14 3.34 4.87
CA LEU A 338 -8.24 2.55 5.44
C LEU A 338 -9.55 2.77 4.66
N ALA A 339 -9.90 4.03 4.37
CA ALA A 339 -11.10 4.37 3.61
C ALA A 339 -11.07 3.83 2.17
N GLY A 340 -9.95 4.00 1.46
CA GLY A 340 -9.77 3.49 0.11
C GLY A 340 -9.88 1.97 0.04
N GLY A 341 -9.22 1.25 0.95
CA GLY A 341 -9.31 -0.21 0.99
C GLY A 341 -10.69 -0.73 1.38
N LEU A 342 -11.36 -0.12 2.36
CA LEU A 342 -12.75 -0.48 2.71
C LEU A 342 -13.69 -0.28 1.52
N SER A 343 -13.53 0.83 0.78
CA SER A 343 -14.30 1.10 -0.44
C SER A 343 -14.08 0.05 -1.54
N LEU A 344 -12.83 -0.41 -1.72
CA LEU A 344 -12.51 -1.51 -2.66
C LEU A 344 -13.15 -2.84 -2.23
N LEU A 345 -13.27 -3.11 -0.92
CA LEU A 345 -14.03 -4.25 -0.39
C LEU A 345 -15.55 -4.05 -0.47
N GLY A 346 -16.02 -2.85 -0.83
CA GLY A 346 -17.43 -2.46 -0.85
C GLY A 346 -18.06 -2.31 0.53
N ILE A 347 -17.22 -2.00 1.53
CA ILE A 347 -17.57 -1.82 2.94
C ILE A 347 -17.50 -0.33 3.27
N ASP A 348 -18.43 0.16 4.08
CA ASP A 348 -18.46 1.57 4.47
C ASP A 348 -17.36 1.91 5.50
N ALA A 349 -16.76 3.09 5.34
CA ALA A 349 -15.77 3.67 6.24
C ALA A 349 -16.41 4.85 7.00
N PRO A 350 -16.97 4.62 8.21
CA PRO A 350 -17.78 5.64 8.87
C PRO A 350 -16.92 6.72 9.55
N ASP A 351 -17.39 7.96 9.52
CA ASP A 351 -16.75 9.10 10.20
C ASP A 351 -16.77 8.99 11.74
N HIS A 352 -17.68 8.16 12.26
CA HIS A 352 -17.93 7.91 13.67
C HIS A 352 -18.37 6.45 13.89
N LEU A 353 -18.02 5.90 15.05
CA LEU A 353 -18.47 4.60 15.55
C LEU A 353 -18.94 4.77 16.98
#